data_AF-A0A173Y4A3-F1
#
_entry.id   AF-A0A173Y4A3-F1
#
_cell.length_a   1.000
_cell.length_b   1.000
_cell.length_c   1.000
_cell.angle_alpha   90.00
_cell.angle_beta   90.00
_cell.angle_gamma   90.00
#
_symmetry.space_group_name_H-M   'P 1'
#
loop_
_entity.id
_entity.type
_entity.pdbx_description
1 polymer ?
#
loop_
_entity_poly.entity_id
_entity_poly.type
_entity_poly.pdbx_seq_one_letter_code
_entity_poly.pdbx_strand_id
1 'polypeptide(L)'
;MGDNLAYEIKHLLPAVAVFSAYGLPPNRSGFVQCPFHQGDRHASLKVYSGNKAGWHCFGCGAGGSVIDFAMRYFGISFREACLRLNEDFHLGLSDNKPSRAEISARLQAREKEDAKKEADSAAYYQVVEEHRRLLALKKALAPNRDAADYIHPLYAEAVKRLPYLEWWLEENIEMGR
;
A
#
# COMPACT_ATOMS: atom_id res chain seq x y z
N MET A 1 9.32 13.41 4.77
CA MET A 1 8.45 13.47 3.56
C MET A 1 9.36 13.37 2.35
N GLY A 2 9.85 12.16 2.05
CA GLY A 2 10.82 11.89 0.97
C GLY A 2 10.28 10.94 -0.10
N ASP A 3 8.96 10.80 -0.14
CA ASP A 3 8.20 10.15 -1.18
C ASP A 3 7.33 11.29 -1.74
N ASN A 4 7.42 11.73 -2.99
CA ASN A 4 7.78 10.97 -4.18
C ASN A 4 7.81 11.96 -5.36
N LEU A 5 8.99 12.48 -5.71
CA LEU A 5 9.19 13.41 -6.83
C LEU A 5 8.43 12.96 -8.09
N ALA A 6 8.49 11.66 -8.40
CA ALA A 6 7.78 11.08 -9.53
C ALA A 6 6.25 11.06 -9.38
N TYR A 7 5.73 10.85 -8.17
CA TYR A 7 4.30 10.98 -7.89
C TYR A 7 3.85 12.41 -8.05
N GLU A 8 4.57 13.37 -7.50
CA GLU A 8 4.22 14.79 -7.61
C GLU A 8 4.23 15.23 -9.08
N ILE A 9 5.25 14.85 -9.85
CA ILE A 9 5.29 15.07 -11.31
C ILE A 9 4.05 14.47 -12.00
N LYS A 10 3.70 13.21 -11.69
CA LYS A 10 2.54 12.54 -12.30
C LYS A 10 1.20 13.18 -11.94
N HIS A 11 1.10 13.84 -10.78
CA HIS A 11 -0.13 14.50 -10.33
C HIS A 11 -0.22 15.94 -10.83
N LEU A 12 0.91 16.64 -10.92
CA LEU A 12 0.97 18.04 -11.33
C LEU A 12 1.00 18.24 -12.83
N LEU A 13 1.52 17.27 -13.60
CA LEU A 13 1.69 17.39 -15.05
C LEU A 13 0.71 16.50 -15.83
N PRO A 14 -0.37 17.07 -16.39
CA PRO A 14 -1.18 16.40 -17.41
C PRO A 14 -0.32 16.05 -18.62
N ALA A 15 -0.51 14.84 -19.17
CA ALA A 15 0.25 14.39 -20.33
C ALA A 15 0.07 15.31 -21.55
N VAL A 16 -1.11 15.88 -21.74
CA VAL A 16 -1.38 16.85 -22.82
C VAL A 16 -0.47 18.09 -22.74
N ALA A 17 -0.20 18.59 -21.53
CA ALA A 17 0.68 19.73 -21.31
C ALA A 17 2.12 19.37 -21.66
N VAL A 18 2.57 18.19 -21.24
CA VAL A 18 3.92 17.69 -21.52
C VAL A 18 4.17 17.51 -23.02
N PHE A 19 3.25 16.83 -23.70
CA PHE A 19 3.35 16.59 -25.14
C PHE A 19 3.31 17.89 -25.94
N SER A 20 2.42 18.83 -25.58
CA SER A 20 2.35 20.13 -26.25
C SER A 20 3.63 20.96 -26.09
N ALA A 21 4.18 21.01 -24.86
CA ALA A 21 5.41 21.75 -24.57
C ALA A 21 6.63 21.18 -25.32
N TYR A 22 6.67 19.86 -25.52
CA TYR A 22 7.71 19.19 -26.28
C TYR A 22 7.45 19.12 -27.79
N GLY A 23 6.56 19.97 -28.32
CA GLY A 23 6.34 20.11 -29.76
C GLY A 23 5.51 19.00 -30.40
N LEU A 24 4.78 18.21 -29.60
CA LEU A 24 3.89 17.14 -30.04
C LEU A 24 2.45 17.43 -29.59
N PRO A 25 1.81 18.53 -30.03
CA PRO A 25 0.46 18.88 -29.58
C PRO A 25 -0.56 17.81 -30.04
N PRO A 26 -1.34 17.21 -29.12
CA PRO A 26 -2.41 16.29 -29.49
C PRO A 26 -3.49 16.97 -30.33
N ASN A 27 -4.01 16.27 -31.33
CA ASN A 27 -5.16 16.74 -32.11
C ASN A 27 -6.45 16.76 -31.27
N ARG A 28 -7.58 17.17 -31.86
CA ARG A 28 -8.89 17.22 -31.18
C ARG A 28 -9.32 15.87 -30.58
N SER A 29 -8.86 14.78 -31.17
CA SER A 29 -9.12 13.41 -30.71
C SER A 29 -8.03 12.92 -29.74
N GLY A 30 -7.09 13.76 -29.32
CA GLY A 30 -6.00 13.40 -28.39
C GLY A 30 -4.90 12.54 -28.99
N PHE A 31 -4.72 12.53 -30.31
CA PHE A 31 -3.68 11.74 -30.97
C PHE A 31 -2.53 12.61 -31.49
N VAL A 32 -1.32 12.07 -31.45
CA VAL A 32 -0.08 12.62 -32.03
C VAL A 32 0.60 11.56 -32.92
N GLN A 33 1.44 12.00 -33.84
CA GLN A 33 2.37 11.09 -34.53
C GLN A 33 3.38 10.56 -33.52
N CYS A 34 3.63 9.26 -33.57
CA CYS A 34 4.53 8.62 -32.63
C CYS A 34 5.98 8.95 -32.96
N PRO A 35 6.75 9.55 -32.02
CA PRO A 35 8.16 9.82 -32.24
C PRO A 35 9.05 8.56 -32.09
N PHE A 36 8.47 7.42 -31.69
CA PHE A 36 9.23 6.23 -31.29
C PHE A 36 9.34 5.15 -32.37
N HIS A 37 8.65 5.27 -33.51
CA HIS A 37 8.75 4.31 -34.60
C HIS A 37 8.65 4.99 -35.97
N GLN A 38 9.15 4.32 -37.00
CA GLN A 38 9.15 4.80 -38.37
C GLN A 38 7.90 4.34 -39.12
N GLY A 39 7.53 5.07 -40.18
CA GLY A 39 6.42 4.70 -41.05
C GLY A 39 5.03 5.06 -40.50
N ASP A 40 4.97 5.91 -39.47
CA ASP A 40 3.71 6.36 -38.87
C ASP A 40 2.96 7.34 -39.79
N ARG A 41 2.15 6.80 -40.70
CA ARG A 41 1.40 7.59 -41.69
C ARG A 41 0.21 8.33 -41.09
N HIS A 42 -0.28 7.89 -39.93
CA HIS A 42 -1.43 8.46 -39.23
C HIS A 42 -1.07 8.65 -37.75
N ALA A 43 -1.73 9.57 -37.03
CA ALA A 43 -1.42 9.77 -35.61
C ALA A 43 -1.79 8.52 -34.79
N SER A 44 -0.78 7.73 -34.38
CA SER A 44 -0.96 6.44 -33.71
C SER A 44 -0.83 6.48 -32.18
N LEU A 45 -0.33 7.60 -31.63
CA LEU A 45 -0.09 7.76 -30.20
C LEU A 45 -1.22 8.57 -29.56
N LYS A 46 -1.99 7.93 -28.69
CA LYS A 46 -3.05 8.54 -27.90
C LYS A 46 -2.49 9.10 -26.60
N VAL A 47 -2.70 10.39 -26.38
CA VAL A 47 -2.47 11.07 -25.10
C VAL A 47 -3.80 11.15 -24.36
N TYR A 48 -3.83 10.66 -23.12
CA TYR A 48 -5.05 10.67 -22.30
C TYR A 48 -5.22 11.99 -21.55
N SER A 49 -6.47 12.38 -21.32
CA SER A 49 -6.88 13.59 -20.59
C SER A 49 -8.02 13.28 -19.62
N GLY A 50 -8.31 14.24 -18.72
CA GLY A 50 -9.32 14.06 -17.68
C GLY A 50 -8.89 13.02 -16.65
N ASN A 51 -9.77 12.06 -16.35
CA ASN A 51 -9.51 11.02 -15.33
C ASN A 51 -8.53 9.92 -15.79
N LYS A 52 -8.11 9.93 -17.06
CA LYS A 52 -7.13 8.99 -17.59
C LYS A 52 -5.78 9.70 -17.71
N ALA A 53 -4.74 9.10 -17.13
CA ALA A 53 -3.38 9.63 -17.17
C ALA A 53 -2.50 8.83 -18.14
N GLY A 54 -1.48 9.51 -18.68
CA GLY A 54 -0.46 8.88 -19.51
C GLY A 54 -0.78 8.85 -20.99
N TRP A 55 -0.15 7.91 -21.70
CA TRP A 55 -0.21 7.81 -23.15
C TRP A 55 0.04 6.37 -23.62
N HIS A 56 -0.40 6.08 -24.85
CA HIS A 56 -0.16 4.79 -25.49
C HIS A 56 -0.11 4.93 -27.01
N CYS A 57 0.87 4.32 -27.66
CA CYS A 57 0.97 4.18 -29.11
C CYS A 57 0.45 2.83 -29.56
N PHE A 58 -0.61 2.85 -30.36
CA PHE A 58 -1.21 1.63 -30.92
C PHE A 58 -0.39 1.03 -32.08
N GLY A 59 0.61 1.75 -32.60
CA GLY A 59 1.50 1.26 -33.65
C GLY A 59 2.67 0.43 -33.10
N CYS A 60 3.38 0.94 -32.10
CA CYS A 60 4.57 0.29 -31.54
C CYS A 60 4.38 -0.30 -30.13
N GLY A 61 3.21 -0.11 -29.52
CA GLY A 61 2.90 -0.61 -28.17
C GLY A 61 3.52 0.19 -27.02
N ALA A 62 4.36 1.19 -27.31
CA ALA A 62 4.95 2.03 -26.27
C ALA A 62 3.87 2.82 -25.52
N GLY A 63 4.03 2.98 -24.21
CA GLY A 63 3.11 3.73 -23.38
C GLY A 63 3.61 3.87 -21.96
N GLY A 64 2.90 4.65 -21.16
CA GLY A 64 3.20 4.85 -19.76
C GLY A 64 2.81 6.24 -19.26
N SER A 65 3.49 6.68 -18.21
CA SER A 65 3.37 8.01 -17.64
C SER A 65 4.13 9.07 -18.45
N VAL A 66 3.99 10.34 -18.06
CA VAL A 66 4.78 11.45 -18.60
C VAL A 66 6.28 11.27 -18.36
N ILE A 67 6.67 10.56 -17.30
CA ILE A 67 8.07 10.23 -17.01
C ILE A 67 8.56 9.18 -18.01
N ASP A 68 7.76 8.16 -18.29
CA ASP A 68 8.09 7.13 -19.30
C ASP A 68 8.21 7.74 -20.70
N PHE A 69 7.39 8.75 -21.00
CA PHE A 69 7.53 9.54 -22.23
C PHE A 69 8.89 10.24 -22.27
N ALA A 70 9.21 11.04 -21.24
CA ALA A 70 10.45 11.81 -21.19
C ALA A 70 11.70 10.92 -21.25
N MET A 71 11.70 9.80 -20.53
CA MET A 71 12.78 8.80 -20.61
C MET A 71 13.01 8.31 -22.04
N ARG A 72 11.94 7.93 -22.74
CA ARG A 72 12.01 7.42 -24.11
C ARG A 72 12.34 8.49 -25.12
N TYR A 73 11.78 9.68 -24.95
CA TYR A 73 11.91 10.79 -25.90
C TYR A 73 13.30 11.42 -25.86
N PHE A 74 13.90 11.54 -24.67
CA PHE A 74 15.25 12.10 -24.52
C PHE A 74 16.35 11.04 -24.39
N GLY A 75 16.00 9.75 -24.27
CA GLY A 75 16.99 8.67 -24.08
C GLY A 75 17.70 8.75 -22.73
N ILE A 76 17.00 9.16 -21.68
CA ILE A 76 17.56 9.44 -20.35
C ILE A 76 17.02 8.48 -19.28
N SER A 77 17.74 8.37 -18.17
CA SER A 77 17.32 7.57 -17.02
C SER A 77 16.07 8.16 -16.34
N PHE A 78 15.42 7.34 -15.49
CA PHE A 78 14.24 7.76 -14.74
C PHE A 78 14.48 9.02 -13.88
N ARG A 79 15.63 9.11 -13.21
CA ARG A 79 15.95 10.26 -12.37
C ARG A 79 16.17 11.51 -13.21
N GLU A 80 16.91 11.40 -14.31
CA GLU A 80 17.11 12.50 -15.25
C GLU A 80 15.79 12.98 -15.85
N ALA A 81 14.88 12.07 -16.19
CA ALA A 81 13.54 12.43 -16.66
C ALA A 81 12.73 13.18 -15.59
N CYS A 82 12.79 12.77 -14.33
CA CYS A 82 12.12 13.49 -13.24
C CYS A 82 12.70 14.90 -13.05
N LEU A 83 14.03 15.02 -13.03
CA LEU A 83 14.70 16.32 -12.88
C LEU A 83 14.41 17.25 -14.07
N ARG A 84 14.46 16.72 -15.29
CA ARG A 84 14.15 17.47 -16.50
C ARG A 84 12.70 17.97 -16.51
N LEU A 85 11.73 17.12 -16.18
CA LEU A 85 10.32 17.53 -16.07
C LEU A 85 10.10 18.56 -14.96
N ASN A 86 10.81 18.44 -13.84
CA ASN A 86 10.76 19.43 -12.77
C ASN A 86 11.30 20.79 -13.21
N GLU A 87 12.39 20.80 -13.97
CA GLU A 87 13.05 22.00 -14.49
C GLU A 87 12.25 22.64 -15.65
N ASP A 88 11.91 21.87 -16.68
CA ASP A 88 11.21 22.32 -17.90
C ASP A 88 9.83 22.94 -17.59
N PHE A 89 9.17 22.47 -16.53
CA PHE A 89 7.85 22.95 -16.10
C PHE A 89 7.90 23.81 -14.83
N HIS A 90 9.09 24.14 -14.34
CA HIS A 90 9.30 24.98 -13.16
C HIS A 90 8.49 24.55 -11.93
N LEU A 91 8.43 23.24 -11.65
CA LEU A 91 7.58 22.69 -10.59
C LEU A 91 8.12 22.97 -9.17
N GLY A 92 9.41 23.32 -9.04
CA GLY A 92 10.02 23.66 -7.76
C GLY A 92 10.12 22.47 -6.78
N LEU A 93 10.06 21.23 -7.30
CA LEU A 93 10.07 20.04 -6.47
C LEU A 93 11.49 19.72 -6.01
N SER A 94 11.64 19.35 -4.74
CA SER A 94 12.94 18.97 -4.20
C SER A 94 13.26 17.50 -4.50
N ASP A 95 14.42 17.22 -5.08
CA ASP A 95 14.96 15.86 -5.22
C ASP A 95 15.69 15.43 -3.93
N ASN A 96 15.01 15.57 -2.79
CA ASN A 96 15.57 15.19 -1.51
C ASN A 96 15.51 13.67 -1.36
N LYS A 97 16.63 13.00 -1.66
CA LYS A 97 16.80 11.59 -1.32
C LYS A 97 16.74 11.45 0.20
N PRO A 98 15.91 10.56 0.76
CA PRO A 98 15.93 10.30 2.20
C PRO A 98 17.34 9.89 2.61
N SER A 99 17.86 10.54 3.64
CA SER A 99 19.15 10.24 4.23
C SER A 99 19.19 8.80 4.74
N ARG A 100 20.41 8.25 4.89
CA ARG A 100 20.59 6.91 5.49
C ARG A 100 19.96 6.82 6.89
N ALA A 101 19.99 7.91 7.65
CA ALA A 101 19.35 8.00 8.97
C ALA A 101 17.83 7.88 8.86
N GLU A 102 17.19 8.59 7.92
CA GLU A 102 15.74 8.52 7.70
C GLU A 102 15.30 7.13 7.21
N ILE A 103 16.09 6.52 6.31
CA ILE A 103 15.83 5.15 5.84
C ILE A 103 15.92 4.17 7.01
N SER A 104 16.98 4.25 7.82
CA SER A 104 17.16 3.41 9.01
C SER A 104 16.04 3.60 10.02
N ALA A 105 15.62 4.84 10.28
CA ALA A 105 14.53 5.15 11.20
C ALA A 105 13.19 4.58 10.71
N ARG A 106 12.91 4.66 9.41
CA ARG A 106 11.72 4.04 8.81
C ARG A 106 11.72 2.52 8.93
N LEU A 107 12.87 1.88 8.69
CA LEU A 107 13.01 0.42 8.87
C LEU A 107 12.80 0.01 10.32
N GLN A 108 13.45 0.69 11.26
CA GLN A 108 13.28 0.43 12.69
C GLN A 108 11.84 0.68 13.17
N ALA A 109 11.15 1.69 12.63
CA ALA A 109 9.75 1.94 12.96
C ALA A 109 8.85 0.78 12.50
N ARG A 110 9.07 0.26 11.28
CA ARG A 110 8.36 -0.91 10.76
C ARG A 110 8.65 -2.16 11.58
N GLU A 111 9.92 -2.42 11.88
CA GLU A 111 10.30 -3.56 12.73
C GLU A 111 9.65 -3.49 14.11
N LYS A 112 9.58 -2.30 14.72
CA LYS A 112 8.89 -2.11 16.01
C LYS A 112 7.38 -2.31 15.89
N GLU A 113 6.77 -1.86 14.80
CA GLU A 113 5.34 -2.06 14.54
C GLU A 113 5.03 -3.55 14.34
N ASP A 114 5.83 -4.25 13.54
CA ASP A 114 5.68 -5.68 13.29
C ASP A 114 5.91 -6.50 14.56
N ALA A 115 6.96 -6.17 15.34
CA ALA A 115 7.20 -6.80 16.63
C ALA A 115 6.07 -6.55 17.63
N LYS A 116 5.45 -5.36 17.61
CA LYS A 116 4.28 -5.07 18.44
C LYS A 116 3.07 -5.91 18.01
N LYS A 117 2.78 -5.99 16.70
CA LYS A 117 1.68 -6.81 16.18
C LYS A 117 1.86 -8.28 16.53
N GLU A 118 3.08 -8.79 16.38
CA GLU A 118 3.41 -10.17 16.76
C GLU A 118 3.21 -10.40 18.26
N ALA A 119 3.66 -9.47 19.10
CA ALA A 119 3.47 -9.56 20.55
C ALA A 119 1.99 -9.48 20.95
N ASP A 120 1.22 -8.57 20.33
CA ASP A 120 -0.22 -8.42 20.56
C ASP A 120 -0.97 -9.70 20.15
N SER A 121 -0.64 -10.27 18.97
CA SER A 121 -1.20 -11.53 18.48
C SER A 121 -0.86 -12.70 19.41
N ALA A 122 0.40 -12.82 19.83
CA ALA A 122 0.82 -13.86 20.76
C ALA A 122 0.07 -13.76 22.11
N ALA A 123 -0.08 -12.55 22.65
CA ALA A 123 -0.83 -12.33 23.88
C ALA A 123 -2.31 -12.70 23.74
N TYR A 124 -2.93 -12.33 22.62
CA TYR A 124 -4.31 -12.72 22.31
C TYR A 124 -4.48 -14.25 22.26
N TYR A 125 -3.62 -14.94 21.54
CA TYR A 125 -3.71 -16.40 21.41
C TYR A 125 -3.41 -17.15 22.71
N GLN A 126 -2.58 -16.61 23.61
CA GLN A 126 -2.42 -17.16 24.95
C GLN A 126 -3.74 -17.15 25.74
N VAL A 127 -4.50 -16.06 25.64
CA VAL A 127 -5.82 -15.97 26.29
C VAL A 127 -6.84 -16.90 25.63
N VAL A 128 -6.81 -17.03 24.30
CA VAL A 128 -7.66 -18.00 23.57
C VAL A 128 -7.40 -19.42 24.05
N GLU A 129 -6.13 -19.80 24.24
CA GLU A 129 -5.79 -21.15 24.68
C GLU A 129 -6.26 -21.42 26.11
N GLU A 130 -6.06 -20.47 27.04
CA GLU A 130 -6.58 -20.60 28.39
C GLU A 130 -8.12 -20.66 28.41
N HIS A 131 -8.78 -19.83 27.61
CA HIS A 131 -10.23 -19.86 27.45
C HIS A 131 -10.72 -21.24 26.95
N ARG A 132 -10.08 -21.80 25.91
CA ARG A 132 -10.39 -23.15 25.40
C ARG A 132 -10.18 -24.23 26.46
N ARG A 133 -9.08 -24.15 27.22
CA ARG A 133 -8.78 -25.07 28.32
C ARG A 133 -9.86 -25.02 29.41
N LEU A 134 -10.28 -23.84 29.83
CA LEU A 134 -11.32 -23.69 30.85
C LEU A 134 -12.69 -24.15 30.35
N LEU A 135 -13.04 -23.91 29.08
CA LEU A 135 -14.25 -24.47 28.48
C LEU A 135 -14.23 -26.01 28.51
N ALA A 136 -13.09 -26.62 28.19
CA ALA A 136 -12.93 -28.07 28.24
C ALA A 136 -13.11 -28.62 29.67
N LEU A 137 -12.51 -27.96 30.67
CA LEU A 137 -12.65 -28.33 32.09
C LEU A 137 -14.09 -28.16 32.58
N LYS A 138 -14.73 -27.03 32.29
CA LYS A 138 -16.14 -26.77 32.64
C LYS A 138 -17.06 -27.87 32.09
N LYS A 139 -16.82 -28.31 30.85
CA LYS A 139 -17.58 -29.38 30.21
C LYS A 139 -17.32 -30.75 30.84
N ALA A 140 -16.05 -31.10 31.06
CA ALA A 140 -15.66 -32.42 31.54
C ALA A 140 -15.99 -32.66 33.02
N LEU A 141 -15.94 -31.60 33.84
CA LEU A 141 -16.07 -31.67 35.29
C LEU A 141 -17.40 -31.11 35.80
N ALA A 142 -18.39 -30.97 34.91
CA ALA A 142 -19.72 -30.53 35.28
C ALA A 142 -20.32 -31.49 36.34
N PRO A 143 -20.84 -30.96 37.47
CA PRO A 143 -21.40 -31.81 38.52
C PRO A 143 -22.62 -32.57 37.98
N ASN A 144 -22.73 -33.86 38.35
CA ASN A 144 -23.92 -34.64 38.06
C ASN A 144 -25.07 -34.16 38.97
N ARG A 145 -26.31 -34.17 38.45
CA ARG A 145 -27.51 -33.77 39.19
C ARG A 145 -27.73 -34.57 40.47
N ASP A 146 -27.25 -35.82 40.49
CA ASP A 146 -27.37 -36.73 41.63
C ASP A 146 -26.20 -36.64 42.62
N ALA A 147 -25.14 -35.89 42.30
CA ALA A 147 -23.92 -35.71 43.10
C ALA A 147 -23.76 -34.24 43.53
N ALA A 148 -24.85 -33.63 44.01
CA ALA A 148 -24.95 -32.19 44.27
C ALA A 148 -23.98 -31.67 45.35
N ASP A 149 -23.46 -32.55 46.22
CA ASP A 149 -22.66 -32.17 47.38
C ASP A 149 -21.16 -31.96 47.09
N TYR A 150 -20.69 -32.30 45.88
CA TYR A 150 -19.29 -32.13 45.49
C TYR A 150 -19.14 -31.33 44.19
N ILE A 151 -18.43 -30.20 44.28
CA ILE A 151 -18.04 -29.39 43.13
C ILE A 151 -16.53 -29.52 42.95
N HIS A 152 -16.10 -30.01 41.78
CA HIS A 152 -14.67 -30.14 41.49
C HIS A 152 -13.99 -28.75 41.50
N PRO A 153 -12.85 -28.55 42.18
CA PRO A 153 -12.20 -27.23 42.28
C PRO A 153 -11.91 -26.58 40.91
N LEU A 154 -11.41 -27.36 39.94
CA LEU A 154 -11.16 -26.87 38.57
C LEU A 154 -12.45 -26.49 37.80
N TYR A 155 -13.60 -27.09 38.13
CA TYR A 155 -14.89 -26.67 37.57
C TYR A 155 -15.28 -25.29 38.12
N ALA A 156 -15.17 -25.12 39.45
CA ALA A 156 -15.45 -23.83 40.09
C ALA A 156 -14.52 -22.72 39.58
N GLU A 157 -13.24 -23.02 39.38
CA GLU A 157 -12.28 -22.09 38.76
C GLU A 157 -12.70 -21.70 37.34
N ALA A 158 -13.02 -22.69 36.49
CA ALA A 158 -13.44 -22.44 35.12
C ALA A 158 -14.68 -21.55 35.06
N VAL A 159 -15.73 -21.85 35.84
CA VAL A 159 -16.96 -21.05 35.89
C VAL A 159 -16.67 -19.61 36.33
N LYS A 160 -15.75 -19.42 37.29
CA LYS A 160 -15.40 -18.09 37.80
C LYS A 160 -14.59 -17.26 36.80
N ARG A 161 -13.67 -17.88 36.06
CA ARG A 161 -12.71 -17.18 35.18
C ARG A 161 -13.23 -16.95 33.76
N LEU A 162 -14.06 -17.85 33.23
CA LEU A 162 -14.54 -17.78 31.85
C LEU A 162 -15.21 -16.45 31.48
N PRO A 163 -16.12 -15.85 32.30
CA PRO A 163 -16.77 -14.60 31.93
C PRO A 163 -15.79 -13.44 31.68
N TYR A 164 -14.70 -13.39 32.46
CA TYR A 164 -13.66 -12.37 32.27
C TYR A 164 -12.85 -12.61 31.00
N LEU A 165 -12.50 -13.86 30.70
CA LEU A 165 -11.74 -14.18 29.48
C LEU A 165 -12.59 -13.94 28.23
N GLU A 166 -13.88 -14.27 28.27
CA GLU A 166 -14.84 -14.00 27.19
C GLU A 166 -14.91 -12.49 26.91
N TRP A 167 -15.15 -11.68 27.95
CA TRP A 167 -15.11 -10.21 27.83
C TRP A 167 -13.77 -9.70 27.28
N TRP A 168 -12.65 -10.20 27.79
CA TRP A 168 -11.32 -9.75 27.36
C TRP A 168 -11.08 -10.07 25.88
N LEU A 169 -11.48 -11.25 25.41
CA LEU A 169 -11.33 -11.66 24.01
C LEU A 169 -12.18 -10.81 23.08
N GLU A 170 -13.41 -10.46 23.48
CA GLU A 170 -14.28 -9.56 22.73
C GLU A 170 -13.65 -8.16 22.59
N GLU A 171 -13.14 -7.61 23.70
CA GLU A 171 -12.58 -6.27 23.73
C GLU A 171 -11.24 -6.14 22.99
N ASN A 172 -10.53 -7.26 22.81
CA ASN A 172 -9.19 -7.32 22.19
C ASN A 172 -9.17 -8.10 20.87
N ILE A 173 -10.32 -8.28 20.20
CA ILE A 173 -10.42 -9.09 18.98
C ILE A 173 -9.49 -8.61 17.83
N GLU A 174 -9.16 -7.31 17.78
CA GLU A 174 -8.24 -6.75 16.79
C GLU A 174 -6.79 -7.25 16.98
N MET A 175 -6.39 -7.62 18.21
CA MET A 175 -5.05 -8.15 18.48
C MET A 175 -4.81 -9.51 17.79
N GLY A 176 -5.88 -10.25 17.48
CA GLY A 176 -5.81 -11.54 16.81
C GLY A 176 -5.99 -11.51 15.28
N ARG A 177 -6.04 -10.33 14.65
CA ARG A 177 -6.24 -10.18 13.19
C ARG A 177 -4.93 -10.07 12.41
#